data_AF-A0A6B0XY44-F1
#
_entry.id   AF-A0A6B0XY44-F1
#
_cell.length_a   1.000
_cell.length_b   1.000
_cell.length_c   1.000
_cell.angle_alpha   90.00
_cell.angle_beta   90.00
_cell.angle_gamma   90.00
#
_symmetry.space_group_name_H-M   'P 1'
#
loop_
_entity.id
_entity.type
_entity.pdbx_description
1 polymer ?
#
loop_
_entity_poly.entity_id
_entity_poly.type
_entity_poly.pdbx_seq_one_letter_code
_entity_poly.pdbx_strand_id
1 'polypeptide(L)'
;MNDDSKEKFQIESLEVKDLWGRQDKRIVFNERVNILIGRNASGKTTLMNILYYVVTADLFRLSEIEFSSATIKLKSFSSRARRTIRVERDDENISVRLGNSPSAKAPLRFASRDDAYFERHFHRTIRDDGRETLDEIRTLVPTAWLPVSRRLSIPDPDDDSSQSSQWRNMPRRWRQNNSSLESVDHRLSELSELLHKYRFQIEQTLSSRYKEFEQRVLEIVLFDEERDKLPMTFPSKEVLGDASK
;
A
#
# COMPACT_ATOMS: atom_id res chain seq x y z
N MET A 1 -18.42 -3.36 -1.07
CA MET A 1 -17.93 -4.42 -0.17
C MET A 1 -17.15 -3.74 0.94
N ASN A 2 -17.58 -3.90 2.19
CA ASN A 2 -17.10 -3.14 3.35
C ASN A 2 -15.67 -3.56 3.76
N ASP A 3 -14.69 -2.74 3.41
CA ASP A 3 -13.28 -2.89 3.83
C ASP A 3 -13.04 -2.34 5.26
N ASP A 4 -14.04 -1.68 5.87
CA ASP A 4 -13.93 -1.01 7.17
C ASP A 4 -13.98 -1.92 8.41
N SER A 5 -14.04 -3.25 8.24
CA SER A 5 -14.20 -4.18 9.37
C SER A 5 -12.90 -4.88 9.82
N LYS A 6 -11.76 -4.67 9.14
CA LYS A 6 -10.49 -5.25 9.56
C LYS A 6 -9.85 -4.45 10.70
N GLU A 7 -9.44 -5.18 11.73
CA GLU A 7 -8.73 -4.62 12.88
C GLU A 7 -7.41 -3.98 12.44
N LYS A 8 -7.20 -2.72 12.83
CA LYS A 8 -6.01 -1.94 12.50
C LYS A 8 -4.96 -2.06 13.60
N PHE A 9 -3.70 -2.02 13.22
CA PHE A 9 -2.57 -2.18 14.13
C PHE A 9 -1.60 -1.00 14.08
N GLN A 10 -0.97 -0.73 15.21
CA GLN A 10 0.14 0.21 15.40
C GLN A 10 1.47 -0.54 15.53
N ILE A 11 2.56 0.10 15.12
CA ILE A 11 3.92 -0.43 15.25
C ILE A 11 4.42 -0.25 16.68
N GLU A 12 4.77 -1.34 17.35
CA GLU A 12 5.30 -1.38 18.72
C GLU A 12 6.85 -1.38 18.71
N SER A 13 7.46 -2.18 17.84
CA SER A 13 8.92 -2.25 17.74
C SER A 13 9.41 -2.72 16.38
N LEU A 14 10.61 -2.30 16.01
CA LEU A 14 11.37 -2.79 14.87
C LEU A 14 12.71 -3.34 15.36
N GLU A 15 13.05 -4.55 14.94
CA GLU A 15 14.36 -5.15 15.14
C GLU A 15 14.91 -5.56 13.76
N VAL A 16 16.12 -5.11 13.44
CA VAL A 16 16.84 -5.47 12.22
C VAL A 16 18.17 -6.06 12.63
N LYS A 17 18.46 -7.25 12.13
CA LYS A 17 19.73 -7.94 12.38
C LYS A 17 20.63 -7.86 11.16
N ASP A 18 21.92 -7.76 11.46
CA ASP A 18 23.01 -7.80 10.49
C ASP A 18 22.86 -6.78 9.34
N LEU A 19 22.42 -5.56 9.66
CA LEU A 19 22.31 -4.49 8.67
C LEU A 19 23.70 -4.16 8.11
N TRP A 20 23.85 -4.28 6.79
CA TRP A 20 25.11 -4.14 6.06
C TRP A 20 26.23 -5.05 6.58
N GLY A 21 25.89 -6.23 7.09
CA GLY A 21 26.85 -7.21 7.59
C GLY A 21 27.55 -6.82 8.90
N ARG A 22 27.05 -5.80 9.62
CA ARG A 22 27.80 -5.16 10.72
C ARG A 22 26.99 -4.68 11.91
N GLN A 23 25.68 -4.45 11.78
CA GLN A 23 24.92 -3.76 12.81
C GLN A 23 23.56 -4.39 13.11
N ASP A 24 23.34 -4.72 14.37
CA ASP A 24 22.01 -4.99 14.90
C ASP A 24 21.37 -3.68 15.39
N LYS A 25 20.12 -3.44 14.99
CA LYS A 25 19.35 -2.27 15.38
C LYS A 25 18.02 -2.70 15.96
N ARG A 26 17.69 -2.17 17.14
CA ARG A 26 16.38 -2.34 17.76
C ARG A 26 15.82 -0.99 18.16
N ILE A 27 14.58 -0.73 17.75
CA ILE A 27 13.79 0.44 18.12
C ILE A 27 12.50 -0.04 18.77
N VAL A 28 12.19 0.52 19.93
CA VAL A 28 10.86 0.44 20.54
C VAL A 28 10.20 1.80 20.32
N PHE A 29 9.03 1.81 19.70
CA PHE A 29 8.33 3.03 19.36
C PHE A 29 7.42 3.47 20.51
N ASN A 30 7.39 4.78 20.75
CA ASN A 30 6.37 5.43 21.54
C ASN A 30 5.04 5.46 20.77
N GLU A 31 3.92 5.38 21.49
CA GLU A 31 2.58 5.35 20.89
C GLU A 31 2.17 6.65 20.20
N ARG A 32 2.84 7.78 20.49
CA ARG A 32 2.49 9.09 19.93
C ARG A 32 3.53 9.59 18.93
N VAL A 33 4.72 9.93 19.42
CA VAL A 33 5.74 10.62 18.62
C VAL A 33 7.10 9.98 18.82
N ASN A 34 7.79 9.74 17.71
CA ASN A 34 9.11 9.13 17.68
C ASN A 34 10.05 10.03 16.87
N ILE A 35 11.16 10.45 17.49
CA ILE A 35 12.17 11.30 16.84
C ILE A 35 13.46 10.49 16.73
N LEU A 36 13.92 10.26 15.49
CA LEU A 36 15.12 9.49 15.23
C LEU A 36 16.33 10.41 14.99
N ILE A 37 17.24 10.50 15.96
CA ILE A 37 18.42 11.38 15.92
C ILE A 37 19.69 10.54 15.80
N GLY A 38 20.66 11.02 15.02
CA GLY A 38 21.96 10.35 14.88
C GLY A 38 22.85 11.04 13.86
N ARG A 39 24.11 10.63 13.78
CA ARG A 39 25.09 11.17 12.82
C ARG A 39 24.65 10.92 11.36
N ASN A 40 25.13 11.74 10.43
CA ASN A 40 24.94 11.46 9.01
C ASN A 40 25.49 10.07 8.66
N ALA A 41 24.85 9.40 7.69
CA ALA A 41 25.15 8.02 7.32
C ALA A 41 25.01 6.96 8.44
N SER A 42 24.40 7.29 9.59
CA SER A 42 24.18 6.31 10.68
C SER A 42 23.07 5.27 10.40
N GLY A 43 22.60 5.15 9.15
CA GLY A 43 21.55 4.21 8.76
C GLY A 43 20.11 4.61 9.10
N LYS A 44 19.85 5.83 9.57
CA LYS A 44 18.48 6.30 9.92
C LYS A 44 17.49 6.11 8.78
N THR A 45 17.83 6.62 7.60
CA THR A 45 16.95 6.52 6.42
C THR A 45 16.80 5.08 5.96
N THR A 46 17.86 4.28 6.01
CA THR A 46 17.79 2.85 5.65
C THR A 46 16.86 2.09 6.58
N LEU A 47 16.95 2.33 7.89
CA LEU A 47 16.06 1.71 8.87
C LEU A 47 14.60 2.13 8.67
N MET A 48 14.38 3.40 8.35
CA MET A 48 13.06 3.92 7.98
C MET A 48 12.53 3.31 6.68
N ASN A 49 13.39 3.09 5.69
CA ASN A 49 13.02 2.43 4.44
C ASN A 49 12.68 0.95 4.66
N ILE A 50 13.45 0.23 5.49
CA ILE A 50 13.12 -1.15 5.88
C ILE A 50 11.73 -1.18 6.53
N LEU A 51 11.50 -0.30 7.51
CA LEU A 51 10.19 -0.19 8.17
C LEU A 51 9.07 0.01 7.15
N TYR A 52 9.24 0.99 6.26
CA TYR A 52 8.27 1.31 5.22
C TYR A 52 8.02 0.12 4.29
N TYR A 53 9.07 -0.46 3.71
CA TYR A 53 8.93 -1.55 2.74
C TYR A 53 8.36 -2.83 3.35
N VAL A 54 8.65 -3.14 4.62
CA VAL A 54 8.02 -4.28 5.29
C VAL A 54 6.52 -4.03 5.46
N VAL A 55 6.11 -2.82 5.87
CA VAL A 55 4.69 -2.48 6.09
C VAL A 55 3.91 -2.39 4.77
N THR A 56 4.52 -1.90 3.69
CA THR A 56 3.90 -1.89 2.36
C THR A 56 4.03 -3.22 1.62
N ALA A 57 4.69 -4.21 2.23
CA ALA A 57 4.96 -5.51 1.65
C ALA A 57 5.71 -5.41 0.29
N ASP A 58 6.64 -4.46 0.18
CA ASP A 58 7.48 -4.22 -1.00
C ASP A 58 8.77 -5.06 -0.92
N LEU A 59 8.64 -6.33 -1.28
CA LEU A 59 9.76 -7.27 -1.28
C LEU A 59 10.87 -6.88 -2.26
N PHE A 60 10.51 -6.19 -3.35
CA PHE A 60 11.48 -5.83 -4.40
C PHE A 60 12.53 -4.90 -3.81
N ARG A 61 12.08 -3.84 -3.14
CA ARG A 61 12.98 -2.87 -2.51
C ARG A 61 13.65 -3.40 -1.27
N LEU A 62 13.01 -4.32 -0.54
CA LEU A 62 13.69 -5.02 0.55
C LEU A 62 14.85 -5.87 0.05
N SER A 63 14.73 -6.50 -1.12
CA SER A 63 15.79 -7.34 -1.69
C SER A 63 17.08 -6.54 -2.01
N GLU A 64 16.97 -5.23 -2.22
CA GLU A 64 18.10 -4.34 -2.49
C GLU A 64 18.91 -3.99 -1.24
N ILE A 65 18.32 -4.10 -0.05
CA ILE A 65 18.98 -3.73 1.21
C ILE A 65 19.62 -4.97 1.82
N GLU A 66 20.90 -4.88 2.17
CA GLU A 66 21.64 -5.95 2.82
C GLU A 66 21.34 -5.99 4.33
N PHE A 67 20.64 -7.05 4.78
CA PHE A 67 20.34 -7.37 6.18
C PHE A 67 19.98 -8.86 6.29
N SER A 68 20.10 -9.49 7.46
CA SER A 68 19.74 -10.91 7.65
C SER A 68 18.26 -11.11 7.97
N SER A 69 17.72 -10.32 8.89
CA SER A 69 16.30 -10.40 9.26
C SER A 69 15.77 -9.07 9.77
N ALA A 70 14.47 -8.85 9.57
CA ALA A 70 13.73 -7.73 10.15
C ALA A 70 12.46 -8.24 10.81
N THR A 71 12.20 -7.83 12.04
CA THR A 71 11.01 -8.21 12.81
C THR A 71 10.28 -6.96 13.27
N ILE A 72 9.00 -6.85 12.90
CA ILE A 72 8.11 -5.79 13.33
C ILE A 72 7.05 -6.39 14.25
N LYS A 73 6.94 -5.86 15.47
CA LYS A 73 5.84 -6.18 16.38
C LYS A 73 4.75 -5.13 16.27
N LEU A 74 3.52 -5.60 16.20
CA LEU A 74 2.32 -4.81 16.00
C LEU A 74 1.36 -5.01 17.17
N LYS A 75 0.71 -3.94 17.60
CA LYS A 75 -0.31 -3.90 18.65
C LYS A 75 -1.61 -3.36 18.08
N SER A 76 -2.74 -4.01 18.34
CA SER A 76 -4.04 -3.51 17.87
C SER A 76 -4.41 -2.17 18.49
N PHE A 77 -5.12 -1.32 17.73
CA PHE A 77 -5.71 -0.08 18.25
C PHE A 77 -6.94 -0.33 19.14
N SER A 78 -7.69 -1.41 18.90
CA SER A 78 -8.99 -1.67 19.53
C SER A 78 -8.94 -2.79 20.57
N SER A 79 -8.08 -3.79 20.37
CA SER A 79 -7.98 -4.96 21.24
C SER A 79 -6.57 -5.14 21.82
N ARG A 80 -6.41 -6.17 22.64
CA ARG A 80 -5.10 -6.60 23.16
C ARG A 80 -4.34 -7.52 22.19
N ALA A 81 -4.84 -7.71 20.97
CA ALA A 81 -4.20 -8.54 19.97
C ALA A 81 -2.82 -7.99 19.59
N ARG A 82 -1.87 -8.91 19.40
CA ARG A 82 -0.54 -8.62 18.89
C ARG A 82 -0.28 -9.45 17.65
N ARG A 83 0.37 -8.84 16.66
CA ARG A 83 0.83 -9.51 15.44
C ARG A 83 2.31 -9.25 15.25
N THR A 84 2.99 -10.15 14.55
CA THR A 84 4.42 -9.99 14.24
C THR A 84 4.62 -10.24 12.76
N ILE A 85 5.25 -9.28 12.08
CA ILE A 85 5.74 -9.44 10.71
C ILE A 85 7.21 -9.78 10.81
N ARG A 86 7.63 -10.86 10.17
CA ARG A 86 9.02 -11.30 10.13
C ARG A 86 9.47 -11.43 8.69
N VAL A 87 10.62 -10.83 8.41
CA VAL A 87 11.30 -10.86 7.12
C VAL A 87 12.64 -11.53 7.33
N GLU A 88 12.94 -12.52 6.51
CA GLU A 88 14.21 -13.25 6.53
C GLU A 88 14.81 -13.24 5.13
N ARG A 89 16.11 -12.99 5.08
CA ARG A 89 16.90 -13.02 3.85
C ARG A 89 17.85 -14.20 3.93
N ASP A 90 17.70 -15.11 2.97
CA ASP A 90 18.65 -16.20 2.72
C ASP A 90 19.59 -15.79 1.57
N ASP A 91 20.51 -16.68 1.16
CA ASP A 91 21.46 -16.39 0.07
C ASP A 91 20.76 -16.14 -1.28
N GLU A 92 19.59 -16.75 -1.50
CA GLU A 92 18.89 -16.73 -2.79
C GLU A 92 17.54 -16.02 -2.76
N ASN A 93 16.88 -15.93 -1.60
CA ASN A 93 15.50 -15.47 -1.51
C ASN A 93 15.29 -14.55 -0.29
N ILE A 94 14.31 -13.66 -0.42
CA ILE A 94 13.71 -12.93 0.69
C ILE A 94 12.32 -13.50 0.98
N SER A 95 12.05 -13.79 2.24
CA SER A 95 10.76 -14.32 2.69
C SER A 95 10.12 -13.42 3.73
N VAL A 96 8.79 -13.29 3.67
CA VAL A 96 7.99 -12.52 4.62
C VAL A 96 6.85 -13.36 5.15
N ARG A 97 6.68 -13.34 6.48
CA ARG A 97 5.65 -14.06 7.21
C ARG A 97 4.91 -13.11 8.14
N LEU A 98 3.60 -13.33 8.27
CA LEU A 98 2.76 -12.68 9.24
C LEU A 98 2.26 -13.71 10.26
N GLY A 99 2.78 -13.68 11.49
CA GLY A 99 2.42 -14.67 12.51
C GLY A 99 2.66 -16.10 12.02
N ASN A 100 1.58 -16.89 11.94
CA ASN A 100 1.60 -18.28 11.48
C ASN A 100 1.17 -18.44 10.00
N SER A 101 0.91 -17.35 9.28
CA SER A 101 0.56 -17.39 7.86
C SER A 101 1.73 -17.92 7.01
N PRO A 102 1.44 -18.51 5.83
CA PRO A 102 2.48 -18.99 4.92
C PRO A 102 3.46 -17.87 4.54
N SER A 103 4.74 -18.23 4.34
CA SER A 103 5.74 -17.26 3.86
C SER A 103 5.52 -16.91 2.40
N ALA A 104 5.35 -15.62 2.11
CA ALA A 104 5.58 -15.08 0.79
C ALA A 104 7.09 -15.08 0.51
N LYS A 105 7.54 -15.76 -0.54
CA LYS A 105 8.95 -15.80 -0.95
C LYS A 105 9.15 -15.05 -2.27
N ALA A 106 10.29 -14.38 -2.40
CA ALA A 106 10.71 -13.74 -3.63
C ALA A 106 12.22 -13.89 -3.85
N PRO A 107 12.70 -13.97 -5.10
CA PRO A 107 14.12 -14.13 -5.39
C PRO A 107 14.90 -12.84 -5.08
N LEU A 108 16.15 -12.98 -4.66
CA LEU A 108 17.04 -11.83 -4.44
C LEU A 108 17.58 -11.25 -5.74
N ARG A 109 17.82 -9.93 -5.73
CA ARG A 109 18.48 -9.24 -6.84
C ARG A 109 19.98 -9.52 -6.80
N PHE A 110 20.44 -10.37 -7.70
CA PHE A 110 21.86 -10.50 -8.01
C PHE A 110 22.25 -9.49 -9.08
N ALA A 111 23.34 -8.75 -8.85
CA ALA A 111 23.80 -7.60 -9.65
C ALA A 111 24.27 -7.93 -11.09
N SER A 112 23.85 -9.06 -11.68
CA SER A 112 24.48 -9.62 -12.89
C SER A 112 23.51 -10.05 -14.00
N ARG A 113 22.23 -9.65 -13.96
CA ARG A 113 21.26 -9.94 -15.03
C ARG A 113 20.45 -8.70 -15.40
N ASP A 114 20.05 -8.62 -16.68
CA ASP A 114 19.13 -7.61 -17.21
C ASP A 114 18.00 -7.27 -16.23
N ASP A 115 17.99 -6.04 -15.75
CA ASP A 115 17.07 -5.57 -14.70
C ASP A 115 15.60 -5.79 -15.08
N ALA A 116 15.26 -5.64 -16.36
CA ALA A 116 13.90 -5.85 -16.86
C ALA A 116 13.45 -7.32 -16.82
N TYR A 117 14.38 -8.25 -16.98
CA TYR A 117 14.11 -9.69 -16.85
C TYR A 117 13.94 -10.05 -15.38
N PHE A 118 14.83 -9.58 -14.51
CA PHE A 118 14.73 -9.81 -13.07
C PHE A 118 13.40 -9.29 -12.50
N GLU A 119 12.98 -8.07 -12.83
CA GLU A 119 11.72 -7.49 -12.36
C GLU A 119 10.49 -8.31 -12.80
N ARG A 120 10.49 -8.83 -14.04
CA ARG A 120 9.40 -9.65 -14.56
C ARG A 120 9.33 -11.01 -13.88
N HIS A 121 10.49 -11.61 -13.57
CA HIS A 121 10.58 -12.86 -12.82
C HIS A 121 10.14 -12.66 -11.36
N PHE A 122 10.60 -11.59 -10.72
CA PHE A 122 10.26 -11.22 -9.35
C PHE A 122 8.75 -11.06 -9.15
N HIS A 123 8.09 -10.31 -10.03
CA HIS A 123 6.63 -10.12 -9.97
C HIS A 123 5.84 -11.40 -10.26
N ARG A 124 6.40 -12.34 -11.05
CA ARG A 124 5.76 -13.64 -11.30
C ARG A 124 5.80 -14.51 -10.05
N THR A 125 6.94 -14.64 -9.38
CA THR A 125 7.08 -15.46 -8.17
C THR A 125 6.18 -14.97 -7.04
N ILE A 126 6.07 -13.66 -6.85
CA ILE A 126 5.17 -13.07 -5.85
C ILE A 126 3.69 -13.36 -6.15
N ARG A 127 3.33 -13.43 -7.44
CA ARG A 127 1.95 -13.65 -7.87
C ARG A 127 1.43 -15.03 -7.52
N ASP A 128 2.31 -16.03 -7.46
CA ASP A 128 1.90 -17.44 -7.36
C ASP A 128 1.80 -17.91 -5.89
N ASP A 129 2.72 -17.53 -4.99
CA ASP A 129 2.79 -18.11 -3.63
C ASP A 129 2.52 -17.13 -2.46
N GLY A 130 2.47 -15.81 -2.70
CA GLY A 130 2.59 -14.82 -1.62
C GLY A 130 1.51 -13.75 -1.51
N ARG A 131 0.63 -13.61 -2.51
CA ARG A 131 -0.26 -12.43 -2.62
C ARG A 131 -1.15 -12.19 -1.42
N GLU A 132 -1.80 -13.23 -0.92
CA GLU A 132 -2.75 -13.11 0.19
C GLU A 132 -2.07 -12.57 1.47
N THR A 133 -0.85 -13.06 1.76
CA THR A 133 -0.08 -12.59 2.92
C THR A 133 0.37 -11.15 2.75
N LEU A 134 0.80 -10.76 1.54
CA LEU A 134 1.24 -9.38 1.26
C LEU A 134 0.08 -8.39 1.30
N ASP A 135 -1.09 -8.78 0.78
CA ASP A 135 -2.30 -7.96 0.83
C ASP A 135 -2.82 -7.84 2.28
N GLU A 136 -2.72 -8.92 3.06
CA GLU A 136 -3.00 -8.86 4.49
C GLU A 136 -2.09 -7.83 5.18
N ILE A 137 -0.76 -7.92 5.00
CA ILE A 137 0.19 -6.97 5.59
C ILE A 137 -0.11 -5.51 5.23
N ARG A 138 -0.42 -5.24 3.95
CA ARG A 138 -0.76 -3.89 3.46
C ARG A 138 -2.00 -3.30 4.12
N THR A 139 -2.96 -4.14 4.51
CA THR A 139 -4.20 -3.70 5.16
C THR A 139 -4.09 -3.56 6.68
N LEU A 140 -3.08 -4.17 7.30
CA LEU A 140 -2.93 -4.22 8.77
C LEU A 140 -2.53 -2.88 9.38
N VAL A 141 -1.62 -2.16 8.74
CA VAL A 141 -1.07 -0.92 9.29
C VAL A 141 -1.50 0.25 8.40
N PRO A 142 -2.38 1.14 8.87
CA PRO A 142 -2.74 2.34 8.14
C PRO A 142 -1.54 3.31 8.15
N THR A 143 -0.67 3.23 7.13
CA THR A 143 0.51 4.10 7.04
C THR A 143 0.36 5.15 5.96
N ALA A 144 0.58 6.41 6.32
CA ALA A 144 0.90 7.48 5.39
C ALA A 144 2.40 7.79 5.51
N TRP A 145 3.13 7.64 4.42
CA TRP A 145 4.54 8.05 4.34
C TRP A 145 4.64 9.39 3.63
N LEU A 146 5.23 10.39 4.31
CA LEU A 146 5.43 11.71 3.75
C LEU A 146 6.90 12.13 3.94
N PRO A 147 7.75 11.97 2.91
CA PRO A 147 9.11 12.48 2.97
C PRO A 147 9.07 14.00 2.86
N VAL A 148 9.42 14.72 3.92
CA VAL A 148 9.28 16.19 3.98
C VAL A 148 10.36 16.92 3.15
N SER A 149 11.46 16.26 2.77
CA SER A 149 12.36 16.64 1.66
C SER A 149 13.67 15.85 1.68
N ARG A 150 14.10 15.33 0.52
CA ARG A 150 15.50 15.45 0.05
C ARG A 150 15.43 15.92 -1.39
N ARG A 151 15.66 17.22 -1.62
CA ARG A 151 15.88 17.75 -2.97
C ARG A 151 17.17 17.12 -3.51
N LEU A 152 17.06 15.94 -4.11
CA LEU A 152 18.05 15.47 -5.06
C LEU A 152 17.76 16.23 -6.34
N SER A 153 18.73 17.01 -6.80
CA SER A 153 18.71 17.67 -8.11
C SER A 153 18.31 16.61 -9.13
N ILE A 154 17.15 16.79 -9.77
CA ILE A 154 16.87 16.08 -11.01
C ILE A 154 18.05 16.46 -11.92
N PRO A 155 18.90 15.51 -12.37
CA PRO A 155 19.98 15.87 -13.27
C PRO A 155 19.32 16.46 -14.51
N ASP A 156 19.72 17.68 -14.85
CA ASP A 156 19.33 18.32 -16.09
C ASP A 156 19.68 17.32 -17.23
N PRO A 157 18.73 16.90 -18.07
CA PRO A 157 19.01 15.96 -19.16
C PRO A 157 20.12 16.44 -20.11
N ASP A 158 20.47 17.73 -20.05
CA ASP A 158 21.52 18.39 -20.81
C ASP A 158 22.86 18.57 -20.03
N ASP A 159 22.96 18.10 -18.79
CA ASP A 159 24.22 18.11 -18.02
C ASP A 159 25.13 16.94 -18.44
N ASP A 160 26.22 17.23 -19.17
CA ASP A 160 27.17 16.25 -19.72
C ASP A 160 28.29 15.87 -18.73
N SER A 161 27.96 15.83 -17.44
CA SER A 161 28.89 15.35 -16.40
C SER A 161 28.98 13.82 -16.42
N SER A 162 30.14 13.23 -16.11
CA SER A 162 30.33 11.75 -16.12
C SER A 162 29.40 10.98 -15.16
N GLN A 163 28.71 11.69 -14.27
CA GLN A 163 27.65 11.15 -13.43
C GLN A 163 26.33 10.99 -14.21
N SER A 164 25.99 11.87 -15.14
CA SER A 164 24.75 11.83 -15.94
C SER A 164 24.70 10.66 -16.92
N SER A 165 25.86 10.19 -17.40
CA SER A 165 25.97 9.04 -18.30
C SER A 165 25.52 7.73 -17.62
N GLN A 166 25.71 7.58 -16.30
CA GLN A 166 25.17 6.43 -15.54
C GLN A 166 23.64 6.50 -15.39
N TRP A 167 23.06 7.71 -15.32
CA TRP A 167 21.61 7.92 -15.24
C TRP A 167 20.89 7.82 -16.59
N ARG A 168 21.60 7.98 -17.71
CA ARG A 168 21.06 7.77 -19.07
C ARG A 168 20.81 6.30 -19.39
N ASN A 169 21.59 5.38 -18.80
CA ASN A 169 21.45 3.93 -18.98
C ASN A 169 20.50 3.26 -17.97
N MET A 170 19.91 4.02 -17.05
CA MET A 170 18.90 3.52 -16.12
C MET A 170 17.57 3.24 -16.86
N PRO A 171 16.90 2.09 -16.63
CA PRO A 171 15.64 1.78 -17.29
C PRO A 171 14.58 2.86 -17.00
N ARG A 172 13.79 3.26 -18.02
CA ARG A 172 12.78 4.34 -17.92
C ARG A 172 11.83 4.21 -16.72
N ARG A 173 11.56 2.99 -16.25
CA ARG A 173 10.74 2.72 -15.06
C ARG A 173 11.37 3.18 -13.75
N TRP A 174 12.71 3.15 -13.63
CA TRP A 174 13.40 3.65 -12.42
C TRP A 174 13.28 5.17 -12.30
N ARG A 175 13.33 5.91 -13.42
CA ARG A 175 13.03 7.35 -13.43
C ARG A 175 11.62 7.64 -12.93
N GLN A 176 10.65 6.79 -13.22
CA GLN A 176 9.25 7.01 -12.85
C GLN A 176 8.92 6.56 -11.42
N ASN A 177 9.59 5.50 -10.93
CA ASN A 177 9.27 4.88 -9.64
C ASN A 177 10.09 5.44 -8.46
N ASN A 178 11.22 6.12 -8.72
CA ASN A 178 11.98 6.86 -7.71
C ASN A 178 11.58 8.34 -7.64
N SER A 179 11.20 8.97 -8.77
CA SER A 179 10.73 10.36 -8.77
C SER A 179 9.36 10.53 -8.11
N SER A 180 8.51 9.49 -8.15
CA SER A 180 7.17 9.49 -7.56
C SER A 180 7.16 9.44 -6.03
N LEU A 181 8.29 9.12 -5.40
CA LEU A 181 8.37 8.92 -3.94
C LEU A 181 9.10 10.03 -3.20
N GLU A 182 9.79 10.93 -3.89
CA GLU A 182 10.74 11.82 -3.23
C GLU A 182 10.33 13.30 -3.24
N SER A 183 9.31 13.69 -4.02
CA SER A 183 8.76 15.05 -3.96
C SER A 183 7.48 15.11 -3.12
N VAL A 184 7.47 16.01 -2.13
CA VAL A 184 6.27 16.36 -1.34
C VAL A 184 5.12 16.71 -2.28
N ASP A 185 5.43 17.43 -3.36
CA ASP A 185 4.44 17.92 -4.33
C ASP A 185 3.71 16.79 -5.04
N HIS A 186 4.40 15.71 -5.42
CA HIS A 186 3.76 14.54 -6.04
C HIS A 186 2.80 13.87 -5.06
N ARG A 187 3.20 13.71 -3.79
CA ARG A 187 2.34 13.10 -2.78
C ARG A 187 1.13 13.97 -2.45
N LEU A 188 1.28 15.30 -2.44
CA LEU A 188 0.17 16.24 -2.30
C LEU A 188 -0.79 16.15 -3.48
N SER A 189 -0.27 16.04 -4.71
CA SER A 189 -1.11 15.87 -5.91
C SER A 189 -1.89 14.56 -5.87
N GLU A 190 -1.27 13.46 -5.45
CA GLU A 190 -1.94 12.16 -5.32
C GLU A 190 -3.05 12.20 -4.26
N LEU A 191 -2.78 12.80 -3.10
CA LEU A 191 -3.78 12.99 -2.04
C LEU A 191 -4.95 13.88 -2.50
N SER A 192 -4.65 14.93 -3.26
CA SER A 192 -5.66 15.79 -3.91
C SER A 192 -6.56 14.98 -4.85
N GLU A 193 -5.98 14.12 -5.68
CA GLU A 193 -6.75 13.29 -6.61
C GLU A 193 -7.64 12.28 -5.87
N LEU A 194 -7.11 11.64 -4.81
CA LEU A 194 -7.89 10.74 -3.96
C LEU A 194 -9.05 11.46 -3.27
N LEU A 195 -8.84 12.68 -2.79
CA LEU A 195 -9.90 13.51 -2.21
C LEU A 195 -11.00 13.84 -3.23
N HIS A 196 -10.62 14.18 -4.47
CA HIS A 196 -11.59 14.42 -5.53
C HIS A 196 -12.41 13.16 -5.85
N LYS A 197 -11.76 11.98 -5.94
CA LYS A 197 -12.45 10.70 -6.16
C LYS A 197 -13.42 10.38 -5.02
N TYR A 198 -13.00 10.60 -3.77
CA TYR A 198 -13.85 10.40 -2.60
C TYR A 198 -15.06 11.34 -2.60
N ARG A 199 -14.85 12.63 -2.90
CA ARG A 199 -15.93 13.61 -3.02
C ARG A 199 -16.94 13.21 -4.10
N PHE A 200 -16.44 12.75 -5.24
CA PHE A 200 -17.28 12.27 -6.34
C PHE A 200 -18.13 11.06 -5.93
N GLN A 201 -17.56 10.11 -5.19
CA GLN A 201 -18.31 8.97 -4.65
C GLN A 201 -19.43 9.43 -3.69
N ILE A 202 -19.13 10.38 -2.81
CA ILE A 202 -20.15 10.97 -1.92
C ILE A 202 -21.27 11.62 -2.75
N GLU A 203 -20.94 12.44 -3.74
CA GLU A 203 -21.92 13.10 -4.62
C GLU A 203 -22.82 12.08 -5.33
N GLN A 204 -22.25 10.98 -5.84
CA GLN A 204 -23.04 9.89 -6.44
C GLN A 204 -23.99 9.23 -5.43
N THR A 205 -23.52 8.93 -4.21
CA THR A 205 -24.38 8.34 -3.17
C THR A 205 -25.47 9.28 -2.66
N LEU A 206 -25.21 10.59 -2.64
CA LEU A 206 -26.22 11.59 -2.31
C LEU A 206 -27.26 11.66 -3.42
N SER A 207 -26.84 11.71 -4.68
CA SER A 207 -27.73 11.75 -5.83
C SER A 207 -28.68 10.55 -5.87
N SER A 208 -28.18 9.34 -5.61
CA SER A 208 -29.02 8.14 -5.55
C SER A 208 -30.02 8.18 -4.40
N ARG A 209 -29.60 8.63 -3.21
CA ARG A 209 -30.51 8.82 -2.07
C ARG A 209 -31.58 9.89 -2.33
N TYR A 210 -31.24 10.97 -3.02
CA TYR A 210 -32.20 12.00 -3.40
C TYR A 210 -33.27 11.45 -4.35
N LYS A 211 -32.88 10.66 -5.35
CA LYS A 211 -33.84 10.00 -6.26
C LYS A 211 -34.77 9.05 -5.50
N GLU A 212 -34.22 8.26 -4.57
CA GLU A 212 -35.02 7.34 -3.76
C GLU A 212 -35.99 8.11 -2.85
N PHE A 213 -35.54 9.20 -2.24
CA PHE A 213 -36.39 10.07 -1.44
C PHE A 213 -37.51 10.72 -2.27
N GLU A 214 -37.17 11.28 -3.44
CA GLU A 214 -38.12 11.88 -4.37
C GLU A 214 -39.18 10.85 -4.80
N GLN A 215 -38.76 9.63 -5.14
CA GLN A 215 -39.68 8.54 -5.46
C GLN A 215 -40.62 8.24 -4.29
N ARG A 216 -40.11 8.11 -3.06
CA ARG A 216 -40.94 7.86 -1.87
C ARG A 216 -41.92 8.99 -1.57
N VAL A 217 -41.50 10.25 -1.74
CA VAL A 217 -42.39 11.41 -1.54
C VAL A 217 -43.49 11.41 -2.60
N LEU A 218 -43.14 11.14 -3.86
CA LEU A 218 -44.09 11.05 -4.95
C LEU A 218 -45.08 9.89 -4.73
N GLU A 219 -44.59 8.73 -4.27
CA GLU A 219 -45.42 7.60 -3.85
C GLU A 219 -46.40 8.05 -2.76
N ILE A 220 -45.96 8.71 -1.69
CA ILE A 220 -46.85 9.21 -0.62
C ILE A 220 -47.88 10.23 -1.12
N VAL A 221 -47.49 11.12 -2.03
CA VAL A 221 -48.38 12.18 -2.56
C VAL A 221 -49.39 11.63 -3.57
N LEU A 222 -49.00 10.64 -4.37
CA LEU A 222 -49.88 10.02 -5.36
C LEU A 222 -50.78 8.95 -4.75
N PHE A 223 -50.38 8.34 -3.64
CA PHE A 223 -51.16 7.31 -2.96
C PHE A 223 -52.23 7.95 -2.08
N ASP A 224 -53.49 7.82 -2.48
CA ASP A 224 -54.64 8.27 -1.70
C ASP A 224 -55.48 7.05 -1.31
N GLU A 225 -55.44 6.67 -0.02
CA GLU A 225 -56.16 5.49 0.53
C GLU A 225 -57.67 5.51 0.24
N GLU A 226 -58.26 6.69 0.00
CA GLU A 226 -59.68 6.82 -0.34
C GLU A 226 -59.96 6.65 -1.84
N ARG A 227 -59.00 6.95 -2.72
CA ARG A 227 -59.17 6.93 -4.19
C ARG A 227 -58.54 5.72 -4.89
N ASP A 228 -57.50 5.13 -4.31
CA ASP A 228 -56.73 4.01 -4.90
C ASP A 228 -57.23 2.62 -4.45
N LYS A 229 -58.54 2.48 -4.24
CA LYS A 229 -59.21 1.17 -4.07
C LYS A 229 -59.50 0.53 -5.43
N LEU A 230 -58.48 0.31 -6.25
CA LEU A 230 -58.58 -0.55 -7.41
C LEU A 230 -57.62 -1.73 -7.24
N PRO A 231 -58.02 -2.96 -7.64
CA PRO A 231 -57.16 -4.13 -7.52
C PRO A 231 -56.04 -4.03 -8.57
N MET A 232 -55.00 -3.27 -8.25
CA MET A 232 -53.78 -3.21 -9.05
C MET A 232 -52.95 -4.46 -8.77
N THR A 233 -53.18 -5.52 -9.55
CA THR A 233 -52.19 -6.58 -9.74
C THR A 233 -50.99 -5.99 -10.48
N PHE A 234 -49.94 -5.65 -9.75
CA PHE A 234 -48.64 -5.38 -10.35
C PHE A 234 -48.09 -6.69 -10.94
N PRO A 235 -47.63 -6.72 -12.20
CA PRO A 235 -46.94 -7.88 -12.72
C PRO A 235 -45.63 -8.05 -11.94
N SER A 236 -45.48 -9.22 -11.33
CA SER A 236 -44.26 -9.66 -10.64
C SER A 236 -43.07 -9.62 -11.60
N LYS A 237 -41.90 -9.24 -11.07
CA LYS A 237 -40.59 -9.09 -11.73
C LYS A 237 -40.01 -10.42 -12.26
N GLU A 238 -40.78 -11.28 -12.92
CA GLU A 238 -40.30 -12.54 -13.52
C GLU A 238 -40.23 -12.55 -15.04
N VAL A 239 -40.52 -11.44 -15.73
CA VAL A 239 -40.43 -11.37 -17.20
C VAL A 239 -39.45 -10.30 -17.65
N LEU A 240 -38.17 -10.51 -17.33
CA LEU A 240 -37.02 -9.95 -18.08
C LEU A 240 -35.77 -10.81 -17.80
N GLY A 241 -35.97 -12.14 -17.86
CA GLY A 241 -34.91 -13.06 -18.27
C GLY A 241 -34.94 -13.19 -19.79
N ASP A 242 -33.75 -13.27 -20.38
CA ASP A 242 -33.49 -13.57 -21.80
C ASP A 242 -33.83 -12.50 -22.83
N ALA A 243 -32.96 -11.49 -22.91
CA ALA A 243 -32.55 -10.91 -24.20
C ALA A 243 -31.18 -10.25 -24.10
N SER A 244 -30.09 -11.05 -24.13
CA SER A 244 -28.74 -10.61 -24.54
C SER A 244 -27.90 -11.84 -24.88
N LYS A 245 -27.93 -12.21 -26.16
CA LYS A 245 -26.82 -12.87 -26.86
C LYS A 245 -25.77 -11.83 -27.21
#